data_AF-A0A961AWS1-F1
#
_entry.id   AF-A0A961AWS1-F1
#
_cell.length_a   1.000
_cell.length_b   1.000
_cell.length_c   1.000
_cell.angle_alpha   90.00
_cell.angle_beta   90.00
_cell.angle_gamma   90.00
#
_symmetry.space_group_name_H-M   'P 1'
#
loop_
_entity.id
_entity.type
_entity.pdbx_description
1 polymer ?
#
loop_
_entity_poly.entity_id
_entity_poly.type
_entity_poly.pdbx_seq_one_letter_code
_entity_poly.pdbx_strand_id
1 'polypeptide(L)'
;KGACITCHKAPDGQGVVVGPDVATFKTAGADSILKNVFDPNAEVAPQYQAFAFDLHDGETVVGIIAREDATEVTVRMPGGLEKTFPRKDVAAMKGLGRSLMPEGIEAALTEQDVADLLAYLTGTQ
;
A
#
# COMPACT_ATOMS: atom_id res chain seq x y z
N LYS A 1 -0.03 -12.80 -8.39
CA LYS A 1 -1.14 -11.88 -8.77
C LYS A 1 -2.06 -11.52 -7.60
N GLY A 2 -2.55 -12.46 -6.78
CA GLY A 2 -3.56 -12.18 -5.73
C GLY A 2 -3.15 -11.21 -4.62
N ALA A 3 -1.86 -11.14 -4.25
CA ALA A 3 -1.40 -10.24 -3.18
C ALA A 3 -1.35 -8.76 -3.59
N CYS A 4 -1.07 -8.46 -4.86
CA CYS A 4 -0.90 -7.08 -5.33
C CYS A 4 -2.25 -6.36 -5.39
N ILE A 5 -3.30 -7.05 -5.84
CA ILE A 5 -4.65 -6.47 -6.01
C ILE A 5 -5.34 -6.11 -4.68
N THR A 6 -4.86 -6.66 -3.56
CA THR A 6 -5.32 -6.30 -2.21
C THR A 6 -4.97 -4.86 -1.84
N CYS A 7 -3.98 -4.26 -2.50
CA CYS A 7 -3.56 -2.88 -2.21
C CYS A 7 -3.52 -2.00 -3.45
N HIS A 8 -3.37 -2.57 -4.64
CA HIS A 8 -3.18 -1.83 -5.87
C HIS A 8 -4.29 -2.07 -6.87
N LYS A 9 -4.67 -1.01 -7.57
CA LYS A 9 -5.56 -1.10 -8.72
C LYS A 9 -4.74 -1.50 -9.94
N ALA A 10 -5.15 -2.57 -10.60
CA ALA A 10 -4.53 -3.11 -11.79
C ALA A 10 -4.97 -2.33 -13.05
N PRO A 11 -4.22 -2.43 -14.18
CA PRO A 11 -4.55 -1.71 -15.41
C PRO A 11 -5.91 -2.07 -16.02
N ASP A 12 -6.41 -3.29 -15.75
CA ASP A 12 -7.74 -3.76 -16.15
C ASP A 12 -8.86 -3.30 -15.21
N GLY A 13 -8.53 -2.51 -14.19
CA GLY A 13 -9.46 -1.93 -13.23
C GLY A 13 -9.72 -2.78 -11.98
N GLN A 14 -9.16 -4.00 -11.87
CA GLN A 14 -9.32 -4.85 -10.69
C GLN A 14 -8.51 -4.32 -9.50
N GLY A 15 -8.87 -4.74 -8.28
CA GLY A 15 -8.16 -4.37 -7.04
C GLY A 15 -8.66 -3.08 -6.39
N VAL A 16 -7.84 -2.49 -5.52
CA VAL A 16 -8.22 -1.34 -4.67
C VAL A 16 -7.13 -0.27 -4.62
N VAL A 17 -7.46 0.93 -4.14
CA VAL A 17 -6.54 2.07 -4.10
C VAL A 17 -6.00 2.28 -2.69
N VAL A 18 -5.11 1.42 -2.24
CA VAL A 18 -4.33 1.60 -1.00
C VAL A 18 -2.93 2.11 -1.34
N GLY A 19 -2.22 1.38 -2.20
CA GLY A 19 -0.95 1.81 -2.78
C GLY A 19 -1.13 2.64 -4.06
N PRO A 20 -0.02 3.05 -4.68
CA PRO A 20 -0.02 3.75 -5.97
C PRO A 20 -0.79 2.99 -7.06
N ASP A 21 -1.38 3.73 -7.99
CA ASP A 21 -1.95 3.15 -9.21
C ASP A 21 -0.84 2.55 -10.07
N VAL A 22 -0.92 1.25 -10.36
CA VAL A 22 0.13 0.56 -11.12
C VAL A 22 0.16 0.98 -12.58
N ALA A 23 -0.89 1.62 -13.09
CA ALA A 23 -0.88 2.21 -14.43
C ALA A 23 0.21 3.29 -14.57
N THR A 24 0.58 3.94 -13.46
CA THR A 24 1.68 4.92 -13.42
C THR A 24 3.05 4.28 -13.50
N PHE A 25 3.17 2.97 -13.29
CA PHE A 25 4.46 2.27 -13.29
C PHE A 25 5.03 2.06 -14.69
N LYS A 26 4.20 2.15 -15.75
CA LYS A 26 4.67 2.07 -17.14
C LYS A 26 5.80 3.07 -17.45
N THR A 27 5.81 4.22 -16.79
CA THR A 27 6.84 5.25 -16.98
C THR A 27 7.99 5.17 -15.96
N ALA A 28 7.90 4.31 -14.95
CA ALA A 28 8.91 4.18 -13.90
C ALA A 28 10.13 3.34 -14.33
N GLY A 29 9.95 2.46 -15.33
CA GLY A 29 10.98 1.55 -15.81
C GLY A 29 11.11 0.27 -14.97
N ALA A 30 11.59 -0.80 -15.61
CA ALA A 30 11.60 -2.14 -15.03
C ALA A 30 12.38 -2.25 -13.70
N ASP A 31 13.57 -1.65 -13.64
CA ASP A 31 14.45 -1.72 -12.48
C ASP A 31 13.81 -1.06 -11.24
N SER A 32 13.11 0.07 -11.44
CA SER A 32 12.41 0.76 -10.36
C SER A 32 11.24 -0.07 -9.83
N ILE A 33 10.50 -0.75 -10.71
CA ILE A 33 9.40 -1.62 -10.32
C ILE A 33 9.93 -2.80 -9.50
N LEU A 34 10.96 -3.49 -10.00
CA LEU A 34 11.55 -4.64 -9.31
C LEU A 34 12.11 -4.24 -7.95
N LYS A 35 12.80 -3.10 -7.86
CA LYS A 35 13.30 -2.57 -6.59
C LYS A 35 12.17 -2.37 -5.58
N ASN A 36 11.07 -1.73 -5.98
CA ASN A 36 9.95 -1.47 -5.08
C ASN A 36 9.16 -2.75 -4.72
N VAL A 37 9.18 -3.77 -5.58
CA VAL A 37 8.53 -5.06 -5.31
C VAL A 37 9.34 -5.90 -4.31
N PHE A 38 10.66 -5.91 -4.44
CA PHE A 38 11.56 -6.70 -3.59
C PHE A 38 12.00 -5.98 -2.31
N ASP A 39 12.05 -4.65 -2.35
CA ASP A 39 12.34 -3.80 -1.19
C ASP A 39 11.28 -2.69 -1.10
N PRO A 40 10.07 -3.01 -0.59
CA PRO A 40 8.98 -2.05 -0.48
C PRO A 40 9.24 -0.92 0.54
N ASN A 41 10.32 -1.04 1.32
CA ASN A 41 10.72 -0.05 2.32
C ASN A 41 11.91 0.81 1.86
N ALA A 42 12.52 0.51 0.71
CA ALA A 42 13.62 1.27 0.13
C ALA A 42 13.28 2.76 -0.02
N GLU A 43 12.06 3.05 -0.46
CA GLU A 43 11.55 4.40 -0.65
C GLU A 43 10.04 4.42 -0.44
N VAL A 44 9.62 4.97 0.70
CA VAL A 44 8.19 5.09 1.04
C VAL A 44 7.79 6.56 0.99
N ALA A 45 7.08 6.93 -0.06
CA ALA A 45 6.54 8.28 -0.18
C ALA A 45 5.63 8.60 1.02
N PRO A 46 5.62 9.85 1.54
CA PRO A 46 4.92 10.19 2.79
C PRO A 46 3.45 9.76 2.83
N GLN A 47 2.73 9.83 1.71
CA GLN A 47 1.33 9.44 1.62
C GLN A 47 1.07 7.93 1.71
N TYR A 48 2.11 7.10 1.60
CA TYR A 48 2.02 5.63 1.71
C TYR A 48 2.72 5.08 2.96
N GLN A 49 3.19 5.95 3.86
CA GLN A 49 3.74 5.52 5.14
C GLN A 49 2.65 4.96 6.04
N ALA A 50 2.91 3.80 6.62
CA ALA A 50 2.00 3.19 7.56
C ALA A 50 2.04 3.92 8.91
N PHE A 51 0.85 4.11 9.50
CA PHE A 51 0.64 4.64 10.83
C PHE A 51 -0.11 3.64 11.70
N ALA A 52 0.25 3.57 12.97
CA ALA A 52 -0.55 2.94 14.00
C ALA A 52 -1.31 4.01 14.79
N PHE A 53 -2.62 3.80 14.94
CA PHE A 53 -3.53 4.64 15.72
C PHE A 53 -4.04 3.82 16.89
N ASP A 54 -3.61 4.18 18.09
CA ASP A 54 -4.15 3.61 19.31
C ASP A 54 -5.35 4.45 19.73
N LEU A 55 -6.52 3.83 19.87
CA LEU A 55 -7.77 4.47 20.24
C LEU A 55 -8.03 4.36 21.75
N HIS A 56 -8.80 5.29 22.29
CA HIS A 56 -9.14 5.31 23.73
C HIS A 56 -9.99 4.12 24.18
N ASP A 57 -10.66 3.43 23.27
CA ASP A 57 -11.43 2.19 23.53
C ASP A 57 -10.53 0.94 23.59
N GLY A 58 -9.22 1.09 23.35
CA GLY A 58 -8.24 0.01 23.37
C GLY A 58 -8.00 -0.66 22.01
N GLU A 59 -8.68 -0.21 20.94
CA GLU A 59 -8.42 -0.72 19.60
C GLU A 59 -7.18 -0.06 18.98
N THR A 60 -6.35 -0.85 18.28
CA THR A 60 -5.26 -0.33 17.45
C THR A 60 -5.60 -0.52 15.97
N VAL A 61 -5.58 0.58 15.21
CA VAL A 61 -5.82 0.58 13.77
C VAL A 61 -4.49 0.85 13.06
N VAL A 62 -4.13 0.01 12.08
CA VAL A 62 -2.89 0.18 11.29
C VAL A 62 -3.25 0.36 9.83
N GLY A 63 -2.83 1.48 9.24
CA GLY A 63 -3.10 1.80 7.84
C GLY A 63 -2.39 3.06 7.36
N ILE A 64 -2.79 3.56 6.19
CA ILE A 64 -2.38 4.86 5.67
C ILE A 64 -3.48 5.90 5.94
N ILE A 65 -3.11 7.15 6.06
CA ILE A 65 -4.07 8.25 6.21
C ILE A 65 -4.67 8.54 4.85
N ALA A 66 -5.96 8.21 4.67
CA ALA A 66 -6.70 8.57 3.46
C ALA A 66 -7.20 10.01 3.54
N ARG A 67 -7.57 10.46 4.73
CA ARG A 67 -8.01 11.83 5.03
C ARG A 67 -7.79 12.14 6.50
N GLU A 68 -7.33 13.34 6.81
CA GLU A 68 -7.27 13.87 8.17
C GLU A 68 -7.74 15.32 8.14
N ASP A 69 -8.66 15.65 9.04
CA ASP A 69 -9.05 17.03 9.32
C ASP A 69 -9.06 17.32 10.83
N ALA A 70 -9.54 18.50 11.21
CA ALA A 70 -9.54 18.93 12.61
C ALA A 70 -10.43 18.06 13.53
N THR A 71 -11.37 17.30 12.96
CA THR A 71 -12.41 16.57 13.70
C THR A 71 -12.35 15.06 13.54
N GLU A 72 -11.86 14.56 12.40
CA GLU A 72 -11.85 13.14 12.08
C GLU A 72 -10.60 12.71 11.31
N VAL A 73 -10.29 11.41 11.43
CA VAL A 73 -9.25 10.72 10.67
C VAL A 73 -9.89 9.54 9.97
N THR A 74 -9.65 9.43 8.66
CA THR A 74 -9.97 8.25 7.86
C THR A 74 -8.69 7.50 7.54
N VAL A 75 -8.62 6.26 8.01
CA VAL A 75 -7.51 5.35 7.77
C VAL A 75 -7.93 4.32 6.74
N ARG A 76 -7.10 4.14 5.71
CA ARG A 76 -7.27 3.08 4.71
C ARG A 76 -6.30 1.95 4.97
N MET A 77 -6.82 0.72 4.92
CA MET A 77 -6.15 -0.52 5.28
C MET A 77 -6.09 -1.46 4.07
N PRO A 78 -5.30 -2.54 4.13
CA PRO A 78 -5.29 -3.56 3.09
C PRO A 78 -6.70 -4.07 2.75
N GLY A 79 -6.93 -4.38 1.48
CA GLY A 79 -8.26 -4.74 0.96
C GLY A 79 -9.15 -3.54 0.66
N GLY A 80 -8.65 -2.30 0.82
CA GLY A 80 -9.41 -1.08 0.56
C GLY A 80 -10.41 -0.77 1.68
N LEU A 81 -10.26 -1.41 2.84
CA LEU A 81 -11.09 -1.15 4.01
C LEU A 81 -10.76 0.25 4.54
N GLU A 82 -11.79 1.05 4.79
CA GLU A 82 -11.65 2.35 5.41
C GLU A 82 -12.31 2.36 6.78
N LYS A 83 -11.64 3.01 7.73
CA LYS A 83 -12.19 3.28 9.05
C LYS A 83 -12.04 4.76 9.35
N THR A 84 -13.16 5.41 9.64
CA THR A 84 -13.17 6.81 10.10
C THR A 84 -13.47 6.84 11.59
N PHE A 85 -12.72 7.64 12.33
CA PHE A 85 -12.94 7.89 13.74
C PHE A 85 -12.67 9.35 14.10
N PRO A 86 -13.35 9.90 15.11
CA PRO A 86 -13.07 11.24 15.61
C PRO A 86 -11.62 11.39 16.07
N ARG A 87 -11.00 12.55 15.79
CA ARG A 87 -9.62 12.84 16.20
C ARG A 87 -9.44 12.77 17.73
N LYS A 88 -10.49 13.15 18.46
CA LYS A 88 -10.55 13.09 19.94
C LYS A 88 -10.52 11.67 20.51
N ASP A 89 -10.81 10.65 19.69
CA ASP A 89 -10.81 9.25 20.12
C ASP A 89 -9.43 8.60 19.94
N VAL A 90 -8.47 9.32 19.31
CA VAL A 90 -7.09 8.88 19.10
C VAL A 90 -6.24 9.17 20.34
N ALA A 91 -5.83 8.13 21.04
CA ALA A 91 -4.94 8.21 22.18
C ALA A 91 -3.49 8.45 21.75
N ALA A 92 -3.04 7.76 20.70
CA ALA A 92 -1.71 7.93 20.15
C ALA A 92 -1.69 7.67 18.65
N MET A 93 -0.78 8.35 17.95
CA MET A 93 -0.52 8.16 16.53
C MET A 93 0.99 8.01 16.33
N LYS A 94 1.40 6.89 15.72
CA LYS A 94 2.80 6.56 15.50
C LYS A 94 3.06 6.23 14.05
N GLY A 95 3.93 7.00 13.40
CA GLY A 95 4.49 6.62 12.11
C GLY A 95 5.37 5.39 12.26
N LEU A 96 5.14 4.37 11.46
CA LEU A 96 5.91 3.12 11.50
C LEU A 96 7.19 3.19 10.66
N GLY A 97 7.36 4.24 9.85
CA GLY A 97 8.54 4.43 9.00
C GLY A 97 8.70 3.39 7.90
N ARG A 98 7.63 2.65 7.58
CA ARG A 98 7.60 1.55 6.61
C ARG A 98 6.30 1.56 5.80
N SER A 99 6.29 0.84 4.68
CA SER A 99 5.12 0.64 3.83
C SER A 99 4.12 -0.35 4.45
N LEU A 100 2.87 -0.31 4.00
CA LEU A 100 1.90 -1.40 4.20
C LEU A 100 2.14 -2.59 3.25
N MET A 101 2.95 -2.40 2.22
CA MET A 101 3.28 -3.48 1.29
C MET A 101 4.09 -4.56 2.02
N PRO A 102 3.67 -5.84 1.95
CA PRO A 102 4.40 -6.94 2.56
C PRO A 102 5.80 -7.11 1.97
N GLU A 103 6.77 -7.40 2.83
CA GLU A 103 8.11 -7.86 2.43
C GLU A 103 8.08 -9.36 2.08
N GLY A 104 9.00 -9.82 1.22
CA GLY A 104 9.16 -11.24 0.94
C GLY A 104 8.14 -11.84 -0.03
N ILE A 105 7.42 -11.01 -0.82
CA ILE A 105 6.46 -11.50 -1.82
C ILE A 105 7.17 -12.36 -2.88
N GLU A 106 8.43 -12.07 -3.17
CA GLU A 106 9.29 -12.81 -4.08
C GLU A 106 9.50 -14.27 -3.69
N ALA A 107 9.41 -14.60 -2.40
CA ALA A 107 9.54 -15.99 -1.93
C ALA A 107 8.41 -16.89 -2.47
N ALA A 108 7.29 -16.29 -2.91
CA ALA A 108 6.16 -16.98 -3.50
C ALA A 108 6.09 -16.85 -5.04
N LEU A 109 7.11 -16.25 -5.68
CA LEU A 109 7.15 -16.02 -7.12
C LEU A 109 8.31 -16.79 -7.76
N THR A 110 8.05 -17.43 -8.90
CA THR A 110 9.12 -17.94 -9.77
C THR A 110 9.73 -16.81 -10.61
N GLU A 111 10.89 -17.03 -11.22
CA GLU A 111 11.48 -16.07 -12.17
C GLU A 111 10.50 -15.74 -13.33
N GLN A 112 9.73 -16.73 -13.78
CA GLN A 112 8.70 -16.52 -14.81
C GLN A 112 7.54 -15.68 -14.28
N ASP A 113 7.09 -15.89 -13.04
CA ASP A 113 6.05 -15.06 -12.43
C ASP A 113 6.48 -13.59 -12.31
N VAL A 114 7.76 -13.36 -11.99
CA VAL A 114 8.34 -12.01 -11.94
C VAL A 114 8.39 -11.40 -13.34
N ALA A 115 8.84 -12.15 -14.35
CA ALA A 115 8.87 -11.67 -15.74
C ALA A 115 7.46 -11.33 -16.25
N ASP A 116 6.48 -12.19 -15.98
CA ASP A 116 5.08 -11.99 -16.37
C ASP A 116 4.45 -10.79 -15.64
N LEU A 117 4.76 -10.63 -14.35
CA LEU A 117 4.33 -9.49 -13.55
C LEU A 117 4.92 -8.20 -14.12
N LEU A 118 6.22 -8.18 -14.39
CA LEU A 118 6.90 -7.02 -14.95
C LEU A 118 6.29 -6.63 -16.30
N ALA A 119 6.12 -7.60 -17.20
CA ALA A 119 5.53 -7.38 -18.51
C ALA A 119 4.08 -6.86 -18.42
N TYR A 120 3.30 -7.36 -17.45
CA TYR A 120 1.96 -6.87 -17.17
C TYR A 120 1.96 -5.42 -16.68
N LEU A 121 2.87 -5.06 -15.76
CA LEU A 121 2.97 -3.72 -15.18
C LEU A 121 3.51 -2.68 -16.17
N THR A 122 4.46 -3.06 -17.03
CA THR A 122 5.00 -2.18 -18.07
C THR A 122 4.09 -2.09 -19.30
N GLY A 123 3.06 -2.93 -19.40
CA GLY A 123 2.16 -2.98 -20.55
C GLY A 123 2.87 -3.46 -21.83
N THR A 124 3.86 -4.34 -21.68
CA THR A 124 4.58 -4.96 -22.78
C THR A 124 4.01 -6.35 -23.13
N GLN A 125 2.80 -6.64 -22.65
CA GLN A 125 1.97 -7.78 -23.06
C GLN A 125 0.79 -7.31 -23.90
#